data_AF-A0A0G0YJF8-F1
#
_entry.id   AF-A0A0G0YJF8-F1
#
_cell.length_a   1.000
_cell.length_b   1.000
_cell.length_c   1.000
_cell.angle_alpha   90.00
_cell.angle_beta   90.00
_cell.angle_gamma   90.00
#
_symmetry.space_group_name_H-M   'P 1'
#
loop_
_entity.id
_entity.type
_entity.pdbx_description
1 polymer ?
#
loop_
_entity_poly.entity_id
_entity_poly.type
_entity_poly.pdbx_seq_one_letter_code
_entity_poly.pdbx_strand_id
1 'polypeptide(L)' 'MAEVTRKEQETFENLLRRFNRKVQQNGILPIARKKQYFTKPLSKKEQREIAIRKRAKKEAKLKQIIRGF' A
#
# COMPACT_ATOMS: atom_id res chain seq x y z
N MET A 1 -0.71 13.50 -4.38
CA MET A 1 0.64 14.03 -4.11
C MET A 1 0.92 13.85 -2.63
N ALA A 2 2.13 13.43 -2.22
CA ALA A 2 2.48 13.28 -0.81
C ALA A 2 3.40 14.44 -0.42
N GLU A 3 2.90 15.38 0.38
CA GLU A 3 3.69 16.51 0.86
C GLU A 3 4.00 16.34 2.35
N VAL A 4 5.25 16.60 2.77
CA VAL A 4 5.69 16.57 4.17
C VAL A 4 6.58 17.77 4.41
N THR A 5 6.18 18.61 5.36
CA THR A 5 6.98 19.74 5.82
C THR A 5 7.95 19.32 6.93
N ARG A 6 9.12 19.95 6.96
CA ARG A 6 10.14 19.73 7.98
C ARG A 6 9.69 20.35 9.30
N LYS A 7 9.82 19.62 10.41
CA LYS A 7 9.62 20.18 11.76
C LYS A 7 10.95 20.69 12.31
N GLU A 8 10.89 21.64 13.24
CA GLU A 8 12.05 22.39 13.76
C GLU A 8 13.11 21.51 14.45
N GLN A 9 12.72 20.39 15.06
CA GLN A 9 13.64 19.49 15.78
C GLN A 9 13.90 18.15 15.07
N GLU A 10 13.69 18.07 13.75
CA GLU A 10 13.89 16.81 13.01
C GLU A 10 15.21 16.74 12.25
N THR A 11 15.87 15.58 12.38
CA THR A 11 16.95 15.16 11.49
C THR A 11 16.40 14.86 10.10
N PHE A 12 17.25 15.05 9.08
CA PHE A 12 16.89 14.81 7.68
C PHE A 12 16.41 13.37 7.43
N GLU A 13 17.04 12.38 8.07
CA GLU A 13 16.65 10.97 7.90
C GLU A 13 15.22 10.70 8.42
N ASN A 14 14.84 11.33 9.53
CA ASN A 14 13.48 11.19 10.08
C ASN A 14 12.44 11.83 9.16
N LEU A 15 12.75 12.97 8.54
CA LEU A 15 11.90 13.57 7.50
C LEU A 15 11.71 12.61 6.31
N LEU A 16 12.80 12.01 5.81
CA LEU A 16 12.77 11.07 4.69
C LEU A 16 11.95 9.81 5.02
N ARG A 17 12.09 9.26 6.24
CA ARG A 17 11.28 8.12 6.70
C ARG A 17 9.79 8.43 6.72
N ARG A 18 9.39 9.62 7.21
CA ARG A 18 7.98 10.05 7.21
C ARG A 18 7.46 10.25 5.79
N PHE A 19 8.26 10.87 4.92
CA PHE A 19 7.92 11.02 3.51
C PHE A 19 7.69 9.66 2.84
N ASN A 20 8.62 8.72 2.99
CA ASN A 20 8.50 7.37 2.44
C ASN A 20 7.26 6.64 2.97
N ARG A 21 6.97 6.74 4.27
CA ARG A 21 5.75 6.18 4.86
C ARG A 21 4.48 6.80 4.25
N LYS A 22 4.45 8.12 4.06
CA LYS A 22 3.30 8.83 3.46
C LYS A 22 3.12 8.46 1.99
N VAL A 23 4.20 8.31 1.23
CA VAL A 23 4.18 7.83 -0.17
C VAL A 23 3.62 6.40 -0.26
N GLN A 24 4.04 5.51 0.65
CA GLN A 24 3.53 4.14 0.73
C GLN A 24 2.04 4.11 1.11
N GLN A 25 1.63 4.87 2.12
CA GLN A 25 0.23 4.97 2.56
C GLN A 25 -0.68 5.51 1.45
N ASN A 26 -0.24 6.54 0.73
CA ASN A 26 -1.00 7.11 -0.38
C ASN A 26 -1.08 6.17 -1.60
N GLY A 27 -0.29 5.07 -1.63
CA GLY A 27 -0.35 4.07 -2.69
C GLY A 27 0.01 4.61 -4.08
N ILE A 28 0.74 5.73 -4.16
CA ILE A 28 1.04 6.45 -5.41
C ILE A 28 1.77 5.52 -6.40
N LEU A 29 2.73 4.73 -5.93
CA LEU A 29 3.50 3.81 -6.75
C LEU A 29 2.65 2.68 -7.37
N PRO A 30 1.82 1.93 -6.61
CA PRO A 30 0.89 0.97 -7.21
C PRO A 30 -0.06 1.58 -8.24
N ILE A 31 -0.58 2.78 -7.96
CA ILE A 31 -1.50 3.47 -8.87
C ILE A 31 -0.78 3.85 -10.17
N ALA A 32 0.41 4.44 -10.06
CA ALA A 32 1.25 4.77 -11.21
C ALA A 32 1.52 3.52 -12.06
N ARG A 33 1.97 2.41 -11.45
CA ARG A 33 2.21 1.14 -12.16
C ARG A 33 0.96 0.62 -12.87
N LYS A 34 -0.21 0.66 -12.22
CA LYS A 34 -1.47 0.22 -12.83
C LYS A 34 -1.88 1.11 -14.02
N LYS A 35 -1.54 2.39 -13.98
CA LYS A 35 -1.84 3.37 -15.05
C LYS A 35 -0.82 3.34 -16.20
N GLN A 36 0.31 2.65 -16.06
CA GLN A 36 1.32 2.56 -17.13
C GLN A 36 0.78 1.91 -18.41
N TYR A 37 -0.20 1.00 -18.27
CA TYR A 37 -0.80 0.29 -19.40
C TYR A 37 -2.32 0.33 -19.30
N PHE A 38 -2.99 0.39 -20.46
CA PHE A 38 -4.43 0.26 -20.52
C PHE A 38 -4.85 -1.17 -20.17
N THR A 39 -5.77 -1.31 -19.22
CA THR A 39 -6.37 -2.59 -18.85
C THR A 39 -7.88 -2.45 -18.86
N LYS A 40 -8.60 -3.45 -19.41
CA LYS A 40 -10.06 -3.45 -19.41
C LYS A 40 -10.57 -3.39 -17.97
N PRO A 41 -11.62 -2.60 -17.68
CA PRO A 41 -12.19 -2.56 -16.35
C PRO A 41 -12.77 -3.93 -16.00
N LEU A 42 -12.48 -4.40 -14.79
CA LEU A 42 -12.98 -5.69 -14.33
C LEU A 42 -14.48 -5.62 -14.04
N SER A 43 -15.19 -6.72 -14.27
CA SER A 43 -16.58 -6.90 -13.84
C SER A 43 -16.70 -6.87 -12.32
N LYS A 44 -17.89 -6.50 -11.80
CA LYS A 44 -18.19 -6.51 -10.36
C LYS A 44 -17.90 -7.87 -9.71
N LYS A 45 -18.16 -8.98 -10.42
CA LYS A 45 -17.89 -10.34 -9.94
C LYS A 45 -16.39 -10.59 -9.77
N GLU A 46 -15.60 -10.27 -10.78
CA GLU A 46 -14.15 -10.46 -10.77
C GLU A 46 -13.48 -9.60 -9.69
N GLN A 47 -13.96 -8.35 -9.51
CA GLN A 47 -13.49 -7.47 -8.44
C GLN A 47 -13.74 -8.08 -7.05
N ARG A 48 -14.93 -8.67 -6.82
CA ARG A 48 -15.28 -9.35 -5.57
C ARG A 48 -14.39 -10.57 -5.31
N GLU A 49 -14.17 -11.42 -6.31
CA GLU A 49 -13.32 -12.60 -6.18
C GLU A 49 -11.87 -12.23 -5.83
N ILE A 50 -11.31 -11.21 -6.48
CA ILE A 50 -9.97 -10.71 -6.17
C ILE A 50 -9.90 -10.16 -4.75
N ALA A 51 -10.92 -9.42 -4.30
CA ALA A 51 -10.97 -8.89 -2.95
C ALA A 51 -11.00 -10.02 -1.89
N ILE A 52 -11.80 -11.06 -2.12
CA ILE A 52 -11.87 -12.25 -1.26
C ILE A 52 -10.51 -12.95 -1.19
N ARG A 53 -9.87 -13.21 -2.34
CA ARG A 53 -8.54 -13.83 -2.38
C ARG A 53 -7.49 -12.99 -1.65
N LYS A 54 -7.51 -11.66 -1.81
CA LYS A 54 -6.59 -10.74 -1.10
C LYS A 54 -6.82 -10.77 0.40
N ARG A 55 -8.08 -10.80 0.86
CA ARG A 55 -8.44 -10.90 2.28
C ARG A 55 -7.94 -12.22 2.87
N ALA A 56 -8.22 -13.35 2.22
CA ALA A 56 -7.78 -14.67 2.65
C ALA A 56 -6.24 -14.75 2.78
N LYS A 57 -5.49 -14.21 1.80
CA LYS A 57 -4.02 -14.14 1.89
C LYS A 57 -3.53 -13.29 3.07
N LYS A 58 -4.20 -12.17 3.35
CA LYS A 58 -3.86 -11.30 4.50
C LYS A 58 -4.11 -12.02 5.83
N GLU A 59 -5.24 -12.70 5.95
CA GLU A 59 -5.59 -13.48 7.13
C GLU A 59 -4.65 -14.67 7.33
N ALA A 60 -4.28 -15.39 6.26
CA ALA A 60 -3.30 -16.48 6.33
C ALA A 60 -1.93 -16.00 6.79
N LYS A 61 -1.44 -14.86 6.24
CA LYS A 61 -0.19 -14.24 6.68
C LYS A 61 -0.24 -13.82 8.15
N LEU A 62 -1.34 -13.24 8.59
CA LEU A 62 -1.52 -12.87 10.00
C LEU A 62 -1.51 -14.09 10.91
N LYS A 63 -2.21 -15.17 10.53
CA LYS A 63 -2.20 -16.44 11.26
C LYS A 63 -0.80 -17.05 11.33
N GLN A 64 0.01 -16.98 10.27
CA GLN A 64 1.40 -17.44 10.30
C GLN A 64 2.28 -16.60 11.23
N ILE A 65 2.06 -15.28 11.30
CA ILE A 65 2.80 -14.40 12.22
C ILE A 65 2.41 -14.70 13.68
N ILE A 66 1.11 -14.89 13.96
CA ILE A 66 0.60 -15.19 15.30
C ILE A 66 1.01 -16.60 15.74
N ARG A 67 0.99 -17.56 14.82
CA ARG A 67 1.47 -18.95 15.00
C ARG A 67 2.99 -19.08 14.80
N GLY A 68 3.69 -17.95 14.84
CA GLY A 68 5.14 -17.86 14.99
C GLY A 68 5.60 -18.03 16.44
N PHE A 69 4.72 -18.58 17.29
CA PHE A 69 4.96 -19.79 18.09
C PHE A 69 4.00 -20.89 17.63
#